data_AF-A0A254RTZ1-F1
#
_entry.id   AF-A0A254RTZ1-F1
#
_cell.length_a   1.000
_cell.length_b   1.000
_cell.length_c   1.000
_cell.angle_alpha   90.00
_cell.angle_beta   90.00
_cell.angle_gamma   90.00
#
_symmetry.space_group_name_H-M   'P 1'
#
loop_
_entity.id
_entity.type
_entity.pdbx_description
1 polymer ?
#
loop_
_entity_poly.entity_id
_entity_poly.type
_entity_poly.pdbx_seq_one_letter_code
_entity_poly.pdbx_strand_id
1 'polypeptide(L)'
;MLKIYHIAAICPNCKVLFTPSTDLEGFSSSEECKMGTKNLYTWNLEDSCPQCNEPYSAAIDACEYPVGVKDYQSIGFQNGISIEKCEIDVE
;
A
#
# COMPACT_ATOMS: atom_id res chain seq x y z
N MET A 1 8.98 -12.66 1.05
CA MET A 1 9.02 -11.19 1.18
C MET A 1 7.77 -10.64 0.51
N LEU A 2 6.98 -9.77 1.15
CA LEU A 2 5.78 -9.23 0.49
C LEU A 2 6.17 -8.23 -0.61
N LYS A 3 5.46 -8.29 -1.74
CA LYS A 3 5.62 -7.38 -2.86
C LYS A 3 4.25 -6.94 -3.37
N ILE A 4 4.15 -5.64 -3.69
CA ILE A 4 2.95 -5.11 -4.35
C ILE A 4 3.10 -5.30 -5.85
N TYR A 5 2.11 -5.94 -6.48
CA TYR A 5 2.10 -6.23 -7.91
C TYR A 5 1.27 -5.23 -8.70
N HIS A 6 0.12 -4.83 -8.13
CA HIS A 6 -0.79 -3.93 -8.81
C HIS A 6 -1.45 -2.97 -7.83
N ILE A 7 -1.43 -1.69 -8.20
CA ILE A 7 -2.16 -0.62 -7.54
C ILE A 7 -2.96 0.13 -8.60
N ALA A 8 -4.25 0.31 -8.37
CA ALA A 8 -5.10 1.20 -9.16
C ALA A 8 -5.63 2.31 -8.25
N ALA A 9 -5.36 3.56 -8.60
CA ALA A 9 -5.77 4.74 -7.86
C ALA A 9 -6.68 5.64 -8.71
N ILE A 10 -7.65 6.29 -8.06
CA ILE A 10 -8.48 7.34 -8.64
C ILE A 10 -8.08 8.68 -8.04
N CYS A 11 -7.79 9.65 -8.91
CA CYS A 11 -7.61 11.03 -8.50
C CYS A 11 -8.98 11.64 -8.14
N PRO A 12 -9.19 12.21 -6.94
CA PRO A 12 -10.47 12.78 -6.55
C PRO A 12 -10.75 14.10 -7.26
N ASN A 13 -9.71 14.80 -7.75
CA ASN A 13 -9.83 16.07 -8.44
C ASN A 13 -10.30 15.86 -9.89
N CYS A 14 -9.55 15.11 -10.70
CA CYS A 14 -9.86 14.90 -12.12
C CYS A 14 -10.59 13.57 -12.43
N LYS A 15 -10.86 12.74 -11.42
CA LYS A 15 -11.54 11.43 -11.52
C LYS A 15 -10.87 10.43 -12.46
N VAL A 16 -9.62 10.66 -12.85
CA VAL A 16 -8.86 9.72 -13.68
C VAL A 16 -8.44 8.52 -12.85
N LEU A 17 -8.60 7.32 -13.42
CA LEU A 17 -8.02 6.08 -12.91
C LEU A 17 -6.60 5.96 -13.48
N PHE A 18 -5.63 5.67 -12.64
CA PHE A 18 -4.24 5.50 -13.05
C PHE A 18 -3.53 4.49 -12.15
N THR A 19 -2.35 4.06 -12.60
CA THR A 19 -1.46 3.18 -11.85
C THR A 19 -0.31 4.02 -11.32
N PRO A 20 -0.20 4.22 -9.98
CA PRO A 20 0.94 4.87 -9.36
C PRO A 20 2.26 4.20 -9.74
N SER A 21 3.35 4.96 -9.76
CA SER A 21 4.68 4.35 -9.82
C SER A 21 4.91 3.44 -8.61
N THR A 22 5.38 2.22 -8.86
CA THR A 22 5.54 1.17 -7.84
C THR A 22 6.98 1.04 -7.32
N ASP A 23 7.84 2.04 -7.53
CA ASP A 23 9.15 2.12 -6.86
C ASP A 23 8.93 2.46 -5.37
N LEU A 24 8.41 1.48 -4.63
CA LEU A 24 7.99 1.65 -3.24
C LEU A 24 9.09 1.13 -2.33
N GLU A 25 9.66 2.02 -1.54
CA GLU A 25 10.48 1.61 -0.40
C GLU A 25 9.55 1.02 0.67
N GLY A 26 9.55 -0.32 0.74
CA GLY A 26 8.84 -1.06 1.77
C GLY A 26 9.66 -1.09 3.05
N PHE A 27 9.13 -0.53 4.14
CA PHE A 27 9.66 -0.72 5.47
C PHE A 27 9.02 -1.96 6.08
N SER A 28 9.84 -2.90 6.56
CA SER A 28 9.35 -4.05 7.31
C SER A 28 9.78 -3.96 8.77
N SER A 29 8.86 -4.21 9.69
CA SER A 29 9.15 -4.39 11.11
C SER A 29 8.55 -5.69 11.60
N SER A 30 9.20 -6.31 12.59
CA SER A 30 8.75 -7.56 13.19
C SER A 30 8.46 -7.33 14.67
N GLU A 31 7.31 -7.80 15.13
CA GLU A 31 6.87 -7.73 16.52
C GLU A 31 6.55 -9.14 17.02
N GLU A 32 7.11 -9.52 18.16
CA GLU A 32 6.78 -10.78 18.83
C GLU A 32 5.44 -10.65 19.56
N CYS A 33 4.44 -11.45 19.18
CA CYS A 33 3.16 -11.52 19.88
C CYS A 33 2.93 -12.93 20.44
N LYS A 34 1.87 -13.10 21.26
CA LYS A 34 1.54 -14.40 21.88
C LYS A 34 1.31 -15.55 20.88
N MET A 35 1.04 -15.22 19.62
CA MET A 35 0.78 -16.17 18.54
C MET A 35 1.99 -16.37 17.60
N GLY A 36 3.15 -15.75 17.91
CA GLY A 36 4.43 -15.78 17.19
C GLY A 36 4.81 -14.42 16.58
N THR A 37 5.76 -14.39 15.65
CA THR A 37 6.24 -13.16 15.00
C THR A 37 5.23 -12.57 14.02
N LYS A 38 4.74 -11.37 14.29
CA LYS A 38 3.95 -10.57 13.35
C LYS A 38 4.91 -9.70 12.53
N ASN A 39 4.87 -9.80 11.21
CA ASN A 39 5.57 -8.87 10.33
C ASN A 39 4.62 -7.79 9.84
N LEU A 40 4.97 -6.53 10.04
CA LEU A 40 4.30 -5.37 9.47
C LEU A 40 5.13 -4.87 8.28
N TYR A 41 4.46 -4.67 7.16
CA TYR A 41 5.03 -4.10 5.95
C TYR A 41 4.30 -2.80 5.64
N THR A 42 5.05 -1.72 5.47
CA THR A 42 4.52 -0.40 5.11
C THR A 42 5.19 0.05 3.82
N TRP A 43 4.39 0.37 2.80
CA TRP A 43 4.85 0.98 1.56
C TRP A 43 4.32 2.41 1.46
N ASN A 44 5.22 3.37 1.29
CA ASN A 44 4.86 4.77 1.07
C ASN A 44 4.91 5.08 -0.43
N LEU A 45 3.81 5.60 -0.96
CA LEU A 45 3.68 6.12 -2.31
C LEU A 45 3.70 7.65 -2.25
N GLU A 46 4.59 8.28 -3.00
CA GLU A 46 4.61 9.73 -3.22
C GLU A 46 4.79 10.00 -4.70
N ASP A 47 3.78 10.56 -5.34
CA ASP A 47 3.79 10.82 -6.79
C ASP A 47 2.69 11.87 -7.13
N SER A 48 2.48 12.18 -8.40
CA SER A 48 1.52 13.17 -8.86
C SER A 48 0.54 12.59 -9.88
N CYS A 49 -0.71 13.06 -9.86
CA CYS A 49 -1.71 12.59 -10.81
C CYS A 49 -1.25 12.89 -12.25
N PRO A 50 -1.22 11.89 -13.16
CA PRO A 50 -0.70 12.10 -14.52
C PRO A 50 -1.54 13.06 -15.37
N GLN A 51 -2.77 13.37 -14.95
CA GLN A 51 -3.68 14.24 -15.70
C GLN A 51 -3.75 15.67 -15.17
N CYS A 52 -3.84 15.86 -13.86
CA CYS A 52 -3.95 17.20 -13.25
C CYS A 52 -2.70 17.64 -12.49
N ASN A 53 -1.67 16.78 -12.43
CA ASN A 53 -0.40 17.01 -11.74
C ASN A 53 -0.56 17.37 -10.25
N GLU A 54 -1.68 16.96 -9.64
CA GLU A 54 -1.91 17.12 -8.20
C GLU A 54 -1.04 16.12 -7.45
N PRO A 55 -0.21 16.57 -6.48
CA PRO A 55 0.61 15.68 -5.69
C PRO A 55 -0.27 14.83 -4.77
N TYR A 56 0.11 13.58 -4.56
CA TYR A 56 -0.56 12.67 -3.66
C TYR A 56 0.44 11.87 -2.83
N SER A 57 0.02 11.45 -1.65
CA SER A 57 0.73 10.46 -0.85
C SER A 57 -0.20 9.36 -0.36
N ALA A 58 0.30 8.14 -0.27
CA ALA A 58 -0.47 7.02 0.26
C ALA A 58 0.44 6.08 1.03
N ALA A 59 -0.07 5.50 2.12
CA ALA A 59 0.59 4.43 2.85
C ALA A 59 -0.25 3.16 2.74
N ILE A 60 0.40 2.07 2.34
CA ILE A 60 -0.19 0.73 2.30
C ILE A 60 0.45 -0.07 3.42
N ASP A 61 -0.35 -0.50 4.39
CA ASP A 61 0.08 -1.38 5.46
C ASP A 61 -0.42 -2.82 5.22
N ALA A 62 0.45 -3.81 5.41
CA ALA A 62 0.11 -5.22 5.38
C ALA A 62 0.71 -5.96 6.58
N CYS A 63 -0.06 -6.90 7.15
CA CYS A 63 0.40 -7.74 8.25
C CYS A 63 0.49 -9.20 7.80
N GLU A 64 1.63 -9.83 8.07
CA GLU A 64 1.81 -11.28 7.97
C GLU A 64 1.89 -11.88 9.37
N TYR A 65 1.04 -12.87 9.63
CA TYR A 65 1.01 -13.60 10.90
C TYR A 65 1.61 -15.02 10.75
N PRO A 66 2.17 -15.60 11.83
CA PRO A 66 2.87 -16.90 11.83
C PRO A 66 2.06 -18.08 11.30
N VAL A 67 0.74 -18.01 11.40
CA VAL A 67 -0.19 -19.06 10.96
C VAL A 67 -0.58 -18.93 9.49
N GLY A 68 0.11 -18.09 8.71
CA GLY A 68 -0.20 -17.84 7.30
C GLY A 68 -1.50 -17.04 7.07
N VAL A 69 -2.13 -16.56 8.15
CA VAL A 69 -3.27 -15.65 8.07
C VAL A 69 -2.72 -14.29 7.61
N LYS A 70 -3.13 -13.88 6.41
CA LYS A 70 -2.85 -12.56 5.85
C LYS A 70 -4.01 -11.66 6.21
N ASP A 71 -3.77 -10.64 7.02
CA ASP A 71 -4.79 -9.63 7.31
C ASP A 71 -4.32 -8.32 6.68
N TYR A 72 -5.04 -7.88 5.65
CA TYR A 72 -4.74 -6.67 4.90
C TYR A 72 -5.54 -5.54 5.53
N GLN A 73 -4.95 -4.85 6.50
CA GLN A 73 -5.61 -3.75 7.19
C GLN A 73 -5.00 -2.39 6.84
N SER A 74 -5.94 -1.53 6.43
CA SER A 74 -5.87 -0.09 6.23
C SER A 74 -4.89 0.41 5.18
N ILE A 75 -5.48 0.95 4.11
CA ILE A 75 -4.81 1.95 3.30
C ILE A 75 -5.14 3.32 3.92
N GLY A 76 -4.18 3.90 4.62
CA GLY A 76 -4.29 5.24 5.16
C GLY A 76 -3.89 6.26 4.09
N PHE A 77 -4.79 7.15 3.69
CA PHE A 77 -4.49 8.21 2.73
C PHE A 77 -4.46 9.57 3.41
N GLN A 78 -3.37 10.31 3.19
CA GLN A 78 -3.34 11.75 3.33
C GLN A 78 -3.21 12.35 1.92
N ASN A 79 -3.91 13.44 1.63
CA ASN A 79 -3.86 14.18 0.36
C ASN A 79 -4.56 13.55 -0.86
N GLY A 80 -5.58 12.72 -0.65
CA GLY A 80 -6.64 12.56 -1.65
C GLY A 80 -6.24 11.82 -2.92
N ILE A 81 -5.97 10.52 -2.81
CA ILE A 81 -6.26 9.54 -3.86
C ILE A 81 -7.03 8.37 -3.22
N SER A 82 -7.89 7.72 -3.98
CA SER A 82 -8.62 6.53 -3.53
C SER A 82 -8.08 5.31 -4.27
N ILE A 83 -7.52 4.33 -3.56
CA ILE A 83 -7.14 3.06 -4.18
C ILE A 83 -8.38 2.19 -4.35
N GLU A 84 -8.67 1.85 -5.59
CA GLU A 84 -9.75 0.93 -5.95
C GLU A 84 -9.31 -0.53 -5.81
N LYS A 85 -8.02 -0.79 -6.07
CA LYS A 85 -7.47 -2.15 -6.06
C LYS A 85 -6.00 -2.14 -5.64
N CYS A 86 -5.64 -3.03 -4.72
CA CYS A 86 -4.26 -3.34 -4.35
C CYS A 86 -4.08 -4.85 -4.31
N GLU A 87 -3.11 -5.38 -5.05
CA GLU A 87 -2.74 -6.80 -5.05
C GLU A 87 -1.33 -6.98 -4.50
N ILE A 88 -1.21 -7.74 -3.41
CA ILE A 88 0.04 -7.99 -2.67
C ILE A 88 0.26 -9.49 -2.61
N ASP A 89 1.44 -9.95 -3.05
CA ASP A 89 1.83 -11.37 -2.98
C ASP A 89 3.10 -11.58 -2.15
N VAL A 90 3.35 -12.82 -1.76
CA VAL A 90 4.55 -13.27 -1.05
C VAL A 90 5.51 -13.87 -2.08
N GLU A 91 6.69 -13.27 -2.25
CA GLU A 91 7.85 -13.95 -2.88
C GLU A 91 8.49 -14.97 -1.93
#